data_AF-A0A820EDC3-F1
#
_entry.id   AF-A0A820EDC3-F1
#
_cell.length_a   1.000
_cell.length_b   1.000
_cell.length_c   1.000
_cell.angle_alpha   90.00
_cell.angle_beta   90.00
_cell.angle_gamma   90.00
#
_symmetry.space_group_name_H-M   'P 1'
#
loop_
_entity.id
_entity.type
_entity.pdbx_description
1 polymer ?
#
loop_
_entity_poly.entity_id
_entity_poly.type
_entity_poly.pdbx_seq_one_letter_code
_entity_poly.pdbx_strand_id
1 'polypeptide(L)'
;MFNVPRGQLTYSFGYPGNIADAEIMSVCISKPIISKCGLPPRYRGQGLRCGMTQGCSGGPWILNFVGTTGRGYINSVNSYTCQLLPYIMHGP
;
A
#
# COMPACT_ATOMS: atom_id res chain seq x y z
N MET A 1 8.54 7.01 8.88
CA MET A 1 8.19 7.77 10.09
C MET A 1 6.83 7.32 10.48
N PHE A 2 6.74 6.65 11.61
CA PHE A 2 5.48 6.14 12.17
C PHE A 2 4.82 7.22 13.04
N ASN A 3 3.56 6.99 13.44
CA ASN A 3 2.76 7.91 14.25
C ASN A 3 2.49 9.29 13.61
N VAL A 4 2.48 9.35 12.28
CA VAL A 4 1.97 10.52 11.54
C VAL A 4 0.44 10.46 11.43
N PRO A 5 -0.24 11.59 11.12
CA PRO A 5 -1.67 11.58 10.84
C PRO A 5 -2.05 10.57 9.75
N ARG A 6 -3.26 10.02 9.80
CA ARG A 6 -3.76 9.07 8.78
C ARG A 6 -4.07 9.79 7.47
N GLY A 7 -4.17 9.05 6.37
CA GLY A 7 -4.58 9.58 5.06
C GLY A 7 -3.56 10.49 4.35
N GLN A 8 -2.27 10.39 4.71
CA GLN A 8 -1.19 11.10 4.01
C GLN A 8 -0.99 10.54 2.60
N LEU A 9 -0.70 11.40 1.62
CA LEU A 9 -0.37 10.95 0.26
C LEU A 9 0.83 9.99 0.33
N THR A 10 0.65 8.81 -0.24
CA THR A 10 1.58 7.68 -0.08
C THR A 10 1.90 7.06 -1.43
N TYR A 11 3.15 6.65 -1.60
CA TYR A 11 3.63 5.84 -2.72
C TYR A 11 3.80 4.41 -2.23
N SER A 12 3.00 3.48 -2.74
CA SER A 12 3.17 2.05 -2.47
C SER A 12 3.90 1.40 -3.62
N PHE A 13 4.99 0.70 -3.32
CA PHE A 13 5.80 -0.03 -4.28
C PHE A 13 5.61 -1.54 -4.10
N GLY A 14 5.75 -2.30 -5.19
CA GLY A 14 5.78 -3.76 -5.13
C GLY A 14 5.96 -4.42 -6.50
N TYR A 15 6.06 -5.74 -6.50
CA TYR A 15 6.16 -6.59 -7.68
C TYR A 15 4.92 -7.48 -7.78
N PRO A 16 3.80 -6.95 -8.31
CA PRO A 16 2.55 -7.69 -8.34
C PRO A 16 2.52 -8.68 -9.51
N GLY A 17 2.10 -9.90 -9.25
CA GLY A 17 2.00 -10.97 -10.24
C GLY A 17 0.98 -10.71 -11.35
N ASN A 18 0.01 -9.81 -11.13
CA ASN A 18 -0.92 -9.40 -12.19
C ASN A 18 -0.35 -8.34 -13.16
N ILE A 19 0.88 -7.86 -12.96
CA ILE A 19 1.51 -6.87 -13.84
C ILE A 19 2.88 -7.41 -14.26
N ALA A 20 3.01 -7.73 -15.55
CA ALA A 20 4.22 -8.27 -16.15
C ALA A 20 4.85 -9.41 -15.31
N ASP A 21 4.01 -10.33 -14.82
CA ASP A 21 4.42 -11.53 -14.06
C ASP A 21 5.41 -11.24 -12.90
N ALA A 22 5.22 -10.12 -12.21
CA ALA A 22 6.08 -9.64 -11.11
C ALA A 22 7.53 -9.30 -11.50
N GLU A 23 7.83 -9.13 -12.79
CA GLU A 23 9.18 -8.75 -13.25
C GLU A 23 9.45 -7.24 -13.16
N ILE A 24 8.38 -6.43 -13.10
CA ILE A 24 8.50 -4.97 -13.01
C ILE A 24 8.03 -4.43 -11.67
N MET A 25 8.78 -3.46 -11.15
CA MET A 25 8.36 -2.71 -9.98
C MET A 25 7.20 -1.78 -10.38
N SER A 26 6.07 -1.97 -9.72
CA SER A 26 4.88 -1.14 -9.88
C SER A 26 4.72 -0.18 -8.71
N VAL A 27 4.06 0.96 -8.98
CA VAL A 27 3.79 1.98 -7.97
C VAL A 27 2.31 2.39 -7.98
N CYS A 28 1.71 2.47 -6.80
CA CYS A 28 0.40 3.07 -6.57
C CYS A 28 0.55 4.37 -5.79
N ILE A 29 -0.14 5.43 -6.20
CA ILE A 29 -0.07 6.75 -5.56
C ILE A 29 -1.48 7.17 -5.16
N SER A 30 -1.77 7.18 -3.86
CA SER A 30 -3.07 7.61 -3.36
C SER A 30 -3.00 8.09 -1.91
N LYS A 31 -4.03 8.80 -1.47
CA LYS A 31 -4.29 9.01 -0.04
C LYS A 31 -4.97 7.74 0.50
N PRO A 32 -4.45 7.10 1.57
CA PRO A 32 -5.11 5.98 2.21
C PRO A 32 -6.44 6.39 2.85
N ILE A 33 -7.40 5.46 2.88
CA ILE A 33 -8.69 5.58 3.55
C ILE A 33 -8.78 4.58 4.70
N ILE A 34 -9.75 4.75 5.59
CA ILE A 34 -10.05 3.74 6.60
C ILE A 34 -10.67 2.53 5.89
N SER A 35 -9.99 1.39 5.95
CA SER A 35 -10.50 0.12 5.42
C SER A 35 -10.01 -1.05 6.29
N LYS A 36 -10.89 -2.04 6.50
CA LYS A 36 -10.66 -3.18 7.39
C LYS A 36 -11.33 -4.45 6.87
N CYS A 37 -11.37 -4.63 5.55
CA CYS A 37 -12.14 -5.68 4.91
C CYS A 37 -11.83 -7.06 5.49
N GLY A 38 -12.84 -7.74 6.06
CA GLY A 38 -12.67 -9.05 6.70
C GLY A 38 -11.91 -9.06 8.02
N LEU A 39 -11.54 -7.90 8.59
CA LEU A 39 -10.79 -7.79 9.84
C LEU A 39 -11.64 -7.23 11.00
N PRO A 40 -11.32 -7.60 12.26
CA PRO A 40 -12.13 -7.21 13.42
C PRO A 40 -12.14 -5.69 13.65
N PRO A 41 -13.14 -5.14 14.37
CA PRO A 41 -13.26 -3.70 14.63
C PRO A 41 -12.06 -3.05 15.32
N ARG A 42 -11.23 -3.84 16.01
CA ARG A 42 -9.99 -3.38 16.65
C ARG A 42 -8.85 -3.12 15.67
N TYR A 43 -8.93 -3.62 14.43
CA TYR A 43 -7.93 -3.33 13.41
C TYR A 43 -7.96 -1.83 13.05
N ARG A 44 -6.76 -1.23 12.99
CA ARG A 44 -6.56 0.22 12.77
C ARG A 44 -5.79 0.52 11.48
N GLY A 45 -5.60 -0.48 10.62
CA GLY A 45 -4.90 -0.29 9.34
C GLY A 45 -5.69 0.56 8.35
N GLN A 46 -5.04 0.86 7.23
CA GLN A 46 -5.53 1.73 6.17
C GLN A 46 -5.61 0.97 4.85
N GLY A 47 -6.48 1.43 3.94
CA GLY A 47 -6.58 0.94 2.57
C GLY A 47 -6.08 1.99 1.59
N LEU A 48 -5.21 1.61 0.66
CA LEU A 48 -4.74 2.43 -0.45
C LEU A 48 -5.46 2.00 -1.73
N ARG A 49 -5.88 2.96 -2.57
CA ARG A 49 -6.45 2.65 -3.88
C ARG A 49 -5.33 2.13 -4.79
N CYS A 50 -5.31 0.82 -4.98
CA CYS A 50 -4.22 0.12 -5.64
C CYS A 50 -4.69 -1.25 -6.15
N GLY A 51 -4.46 -1.52 -7.44
CA GLY A 51 -4.84 -2.78 -8.10
C GLY A 51 -3.73 -3.83 -8.14
N MET A 52 -2.69 -3.68 -7.30
CA MET A 52 -1.64 -4.67 -7.15
C MET A 52 -2.17 -5.92 -6.43
N THR A 53 -1.83 -7.12 -6.91
CA THR A 53 -2.29 -8.40 -6.33
C THR A 53 -1.12 -9.20 -5.70
N GLN A 54 -1.16 -10.53 -5.78
CA GLN A 54 -0.15 -11.44 -5.24
C GLN A 54 1.27 -11.00 -5.57
N GLY A 55 2.23 -11.19 -4.65
CA GLY A 55 3.64 -10.86 -4.87
C GLY A 55 4.04 -9.45 -4.43
N CYS A 56 3.10 -8.50 -4.35
CA CYS A 56 3.43 -7.15 -3.85
C CYS A 56 3.44 -7.02 -2.32
N SER A 57 2.98 -8.03 -1.58
CA SER A 57 2.96 -8.05 -0.11
C SER A 57 4.36 -7.82 0.47
N GLY A 58 4.45 -7.03 1.54
CA GLY A 58 5.70 -6.55 2.12
C GLY A 58 6.27 -5.29 1.46
N GLY A 59 5.79 -4.93 0.26
CA GLY A 59 6.22 -3.74 -0.45
C GLY A 59 5.95 -2.44 0.34
N PRO A 60 6.87 -1.46 0.33
CA PRO A 60 6.83 -0.33 1.24
C PRO A 60 5.81 0.74 0.83
N TRP A 61 5.16 1.34 1.82
CA TRP A 61 4.39 2.58 1.67
C TRP A 61 5.25 3.75 2.13
N ILE A 62 5.62 4.60 1.17
CA ILE A 62 6.58 5.69 1.38
C ILE A 62 5.87 7.04 1.35
N LEU A 63 6.07 7.80 2.42
CA LEU A 63 5.69 9.21 2.53
C LEU A 63 6.82 10.12 2.05
N ASN A 64 6.46 11.29 1.53
CA ASN A 64 7.39 12.32 1.07
C ASN A 64 8.46 11.74 0.11
N PHE A 65 8.02 10.87 -0.81
CA PHE A 65 8.90 10.21 -1.74
C PHE A 65 9.50 11.20 -2.73
N VAL A 66 10.82 11.15 -2.88
CA VAL A 66 11.59 11.97 -3.83
C VAL A 66 12.16 11.04 -4.90
N GLY A 67 11.49 10.98 -6.06
CA GLY A 67 11.81 10.03 -7.13
C GLY A 67 13.23 10.10 -7.67
N THR A 68 13.88 11.27 -7.63
CA THR A 68 15.28 11.44 -8.08
C THR A 68 16.31 10.83 -7.14
N THR A 69 15.98 10.68 -5.85
CA THR A 69 16.91 10.17 -4.83
C THR A 69 16.46 8.84 -4.24
N GLY A 70 15.23 8.39 -4.55
CA GLY A 70 14.62 7.22 -3.93
C GLY A 70 14.32 7.38 -2.44
N ARG A 71 14.43 8.60 -1.89
CA ARG A 71 14.30 8.85 -0.45
C ARG A 71 12.86 9.12 -0.06
N GLY A 72 12.55 8.81 1.19
CA GLY A 72 11.28 9.08 1.83
C GLY A 72 11.19 8.32 3.14
N TYR A 73 10.00 8.27 3.71
CA TYR A 73 9.77 7.64 4.99
C TYR A 73 8.80 6.46 4.85
N ILE A 74 9.26 5.25 5.14
CA ILE A 74 8.37 4.08 5.26
C ILE A 74 7.40 4.34 6.42
N ASN A 75 6.10 4.17 6.17
CA ASN A 75 5.04 4.37 7.16
C ASN A 75 4.01 3.22 7.20
N SER A 76 4.03 2.32 6.22
CA SER A 76 3.23 1.09 6.21
C SER A 76 3.81 0.12 5.16
N VAL A 77 3.13 -0.99 4.92
CA VAL A 77 3.49 -2.00 3.92
C VAL A 77 2.23 -2.56 3.25
N ASN A 78 2.36 -3.04 2.01
CA ASN A 78 1.35 -3.88 1.39
C ASN A 78 1.16 -5.15 2.23
N SER A 79 -0.05 -5.41 2.71
CA SER A 79 -0.31 -6.55 3.59
C SER A 79 -1.26 -7.54 2.93
N TYR A 80 -2.50 -7.11 2.64
CA TYR A 80 -3.51 -8.01 2.08
C TYR A 80 -4.49 -7.29 1.14
N THR A 81 -5.05 -8.08 0.23
CA THR A 81 -6.17 -7.72 -0.63
C THR A 81 -7.44 -8.38 -0.12
N CYS A 82 -8.59 -7.78 -0.40
CA CYS A 82 -9.89 -8.36 -0.07
C CYS A 82 -10.68 -8.61 -1.35
N GLN A 83 -11.30 -9.78 -1.50
CA GLN A 83 -12.09 -10.10 -2.70
C GLN A 83 -13.25 -9.13 -2.94
N LEU A 84 -13.84 -8.59 -1.85
CA LEU A 84 -14.91 -7.59 -1.93
C LEU A 84 -14.41 -6.20 -2.36
N LEU A 85 -13.10 -5.94 -2.24
CA LEU A 85 -12.46 -4.66 -2.56
C LEU A 85 -11.15 -4.92 -3.35
N PRO A 86 -11.23 -5.42 -4.59
CA PRO A 86 -10.05 -5.88 -5.35
C PRO A 86 -9.06 -4.77 -5.72
N TYR A 87 -9.49 -3.51 -5.64
CA TYR A 87 -8.66 -2.33 -5.91
C TYR A 87 -8.21 -1.61 -4.64
N ILE A 88 -8.29 -2.26 -3.47
CA ILE A 88 -7.83 -1.72 -2.19
C ILE A 88 -6.74 -2.63 -1.62
N MET A 89 -5.53 -2.08 -1.54
CA MET A 89 -4.41 -2.69 -0.84
C MET A 89 -4.44 -2.24 0.62
N HIS A 90 -4.49 -3.18 1.55
CA HIS A 90 -4.52 -2.87 2.98
C HIS A 90 -3.13 -2.94 3.56
N GLY A 91 -2.81 -1.99 4.43
CA GLY A 91 -1.58 -1.93 5.21
C GLY A 91 -1.87 -1.66 6.69
N PRO A 92 -0.97 -2.12 7.58
CA PRO A 92 -1.06 -1.82 9.01
C PRO A 92 -0.97 -0.32 9.32
#